data_AF-A0AA49IYJ1-F1
#
_entry.id   AF-A0AA49IYJ1-F1
#
_cell.length_a   1.000
_cell.length_b   1.000
_cell.length_c   1.000
_cell.angle_alpha   90.00
_cell.angle_beta   90.00
_cell.angle_gamma   90.00
#
_symmetry.space_group_name_H-M   'P 1'
#
loop_
_entity.id
_entity.type
_entity.pdbx_description
1 polymer ?
#
loop_
_entity_poly.entity_id
_entity_poly.type
_entity_poly.pdbx_seq_one_letter_code
_entity_poly.pdbx_strand_id
1 'polypeptide(L)'
;MPCQSLFVCCVYGRAARAALRHADIWPRIEARLVLGENAGQAMQFASSGSSQGGIVPLSLSRAPELARLGNFALLPAEWHADEPLRQRMALTKKAGAAAEAFYRYLQQPAAREILARYGFAQPDAARR
;
A
#
# COMPACT_ATOMS: atom_id res chain seq x y z
N MET A 1 -20.87 -30.96 -8.66
CA MET A 1 -19.82 -30.48 -7.75
C MET A 1 -20.09 -29.01 -7.48
N PRO A 2 -20.51 -28.58 -6.27
CA PRO A 2 -20.85 -27.18 -6.07
C PRO A 2 -19.54 -26.39 -5.95
N CYS A 3 -19.28 -25.58 -6.98
CA CYS A 3 -18.22 -24.59 -7.00
C CYS A 3 -18.57 -23.52 -5.96
N GLN A 4 -18.03 -23.64 -4.74
CA GLN A 4 -18.04 -22.55 -3.78
C GLN A 4 -17.01 -21.52 -4.25
N SER A 5 -17.43 -20.60 -5.13
CA SER A 5 -16.64 -19.45 -5.57
C SER A 5 -16.47 -18.45 -4.41
N LEU A 6 -15.76 -18.86 -3.36
CA LEU A 6 -15.34 -17.98 -2.28
C LEU A 6 -14.07 -17.26 -2.73
N PHE A 7 -14.24 -16.33 -3.66
CA PHE A 7 -13.14 -15.45 -4.03
C PHE A 7 -12.86 -14.53 -2.84
N VAL A 8 -11.59 -14.51 -2.45
CA VAL A 8 -11.08 -13.84 -1.26
C VAL A 8 -10.53 -12.48 -1.67
N CYS A 9 -10.70 -11.45 -0.83
CA CYS A 9 -9.97 -10.20 -0.97
C CYS A 9 -8.63 -10.29 -0.23
N CYS A 10 -7.52 -9.94 -0.88
CA CYS A 10 -6.23 -9.85 -0.20
C CYS A 10 -6.03 -8.47 0.41
N VAL A 11 -5.57 -8.41 1.66
CA VAL A 11 -5.38 -7.14 2.36
C VAL A 11 -4.07 -7.10 3.10
N TYR A 12 -3.50 -5.90 3.17
CA TYR A 12 -2.32 -5.63 3.98
C TYR A 12 -2.47 -4.32 4.76
N GLY A 13 -2.09 -4.38 6.04
CA GLY A 13 -1.92 -3.19 6.87
C GLY A 13 -3.18 -2.67 7.54
N ARG A 14 -2.98 -1.78 8.52
CA ARG A 14 -4.06 -1.24 9.37
C ARG A 14 -4.99 -0.31 8.61
N ALA A 15 -4.49 0.48 7.66
CA ALA A 15 -5.28 1.39 6.86
C ALA A 15 -6.31 0.65 5.98
N ALA A 16 -5.94 -0.49 5.39
CA ALA A 16 -6.87 -1.33 4.63
C ALA A 16 -8.02 -1.82 5.53
N ARG A 17 -7.70 -2.33 6.72
CA ARG A 17 -8.70 -2.74 7.71
C ARG A 17 -9.57 -1.57 8.17
N ALA A 18 -9.00 -0.40 8.40
CA ALA A 18 -9.75 0.81 8.77
C ALA A 18 -10.76 1.19 7.66
N ALA A 19 -10.33 1.20 6.40
CA ALA A 19 -11.22 1.49 5.27
C ALA A 19 -12.36 0.47 5.13
N LEU A 20 -12.07 -0.82 5.29
CA LEU A 20 -13.09 -1.87 5.26
C LEU A 20 -14.08 -1.80 6.43
N ARG A 21 -13.63 -1.33 7.60
CA ARG A 21 -14.50 -1.06 8.76
C ARG A 21 -15.35 0.18 8.53
N HIS A 22 -14.77 1.26 8.00
CA HIS A 22 -15.50 2.47 7.64
C HIS A 22 -16.61 2.19 6.61
N ALA A 23 -16.38 1.25 5.70
CA ALA A 23 -17.36 0.81 4.72
C ALA A 23 -18.34 -0.27 5.24
N ASP A 24 -18.33 -0.60 6.53
CA ASP A 24 -19.19 -1.63 7.17
C ASP A 24 -19.14 -3.04 6.56
N ILE A 25 -18.10 -3.34 5.78
CA ILE A 25 -17.93 -4.64 5.10
C ILE A 25 -17.00 -5.59 5.84
N TRP A 26 -16.15 -5.09 6.73
CA TRP A 26 -15.19 -5.91 7.48
C TRP A 26 -15.81 -7.17 8.10
N PRO A 27 -16.92 -7.10 8.88
CA PRO A 27 -17.49 -8.29 9.52
C PRO A 27 -17.97 -9.36 8.53
N ARG A 28 -18.32 -8.96 7.30
CA ARG A 28 -18.85 -9.85 6.26
C ARG A 28 -17.77 -10.59 5.50
N ILE A 29 -16.57 -10.01 5.42
CA ILE A 29 -15.49 -10.53 4.57
C ILE A 29 -14.30 -11.05 5.37
N GLU A 30 -14.19 -10.74 6.67
CA GLU A 30 -13.02 -11.10 7.51
C GLU A 30 -12.64 -12.59 7.43
N ALA A 31 -13.62 -13.50 7.52
CA ALA A 31 -13.39 -14.94 7.41
C ALA A 31 -12.92 -15.41 6.01
N ARG A 32 -12.97 -14.51 5.02
CA ARG A 32 -12.63 -14.73 3.62
C ARG A 32 -11.51 -13.81 3.17
N LEU A 33 -10.74 -13.22 4.08
CA LEU A 33 -9.57 -12.41 3.73
C LEU A 33 -8.33 -13.30 3.70
N VAL A 34 -7.47 -13.09 2.70
CA VAL A 34 -6.11 -13.63 2.68
C VAL A 34 -5.20 -12.47 3.06
N LEU A 35 -4.56 -12.61 4.20
CA LEU A 35 -3.64 -11.59 4.71
C LEU A 35 -2.27 -11.81 4.07
N GLY A 36 -1.74 -10.78 3.41
CA GLY A 36 -0.33 -10.75 3.06
C GLY A 36 0.50 -10.40 4.30
N GLU A 37 1.64 -11.05 4.48
CA GLU A 37 2.64 -10.68 5.49
C GLU A 37 3.24 -9.29 5.22
N ASN A 38 3.25 -8.89 3.94
CA ASN A 38 3.67 -7.58 3.49
C ASN A 38 2.88 -7.13 2.26
N ALA A 39 3.05 -5.85 1.90
CA ALA A 39 2.42 -5.26 0.74
C ALA A 39 2.73 -5.99 -0.58
N GLY A 40 3.95 -6.49 -0.75
CA GLY A 40 4.36 -7.22 -1.94
C GLY A 40 3.64 -8.56 -2.07
N GLN A 41 3.48 -9.29 -0.97
CA GLN A 41 2.74 -10.56 -0.97
C GLN A 41 1.23 -10.33 -1.21
N ALA A 42 0.63 -9.32 -0.60
CA ALA A 42 -0.75 -8.95 -0.90
C ALA A 42 -0.93 -8.60 -2.37
N MET A 43 0.02 -7.88 -2.97
CA MET A 43 0.03 -7.61 -4.41
C MET A 43 0.14 -8.88 -5.25
N GLN A 44 1.01 -9.82 -4.88
CA GLN A 44 1.13 -11.11 -5.58
C GLN A 44 -0.20 -11.88 -5.58
N PHE A 45 -0.90 -11.92 -4.44
CA PHE A 45 -2.23 -12.53 -4.36
C PHE A 45 -3.29 -11.76 -5.18
N ALA A 46 -3.20 -10.43 -5.22
CA ALA A 46 -4.09 -9.59 -6.03
C ALA A 46 -3.90 -9.86 -7.52
N SER A 47 -2.65 -10.00 -7.97
CA SER A 47 -2.29 -10.15 -9.37
C SER A 47 -2.32 -11.58 -9.89
N SER A 48 -2.35 -12.61 -9.03
CA SER A 48 -2.31 -14.01 -9.45
C SER A 48 -3.63 -14.52 -10.04
N GLY A 49 -4.72 -13.75 -9.93
CA GLY A 49 -6.07 -14.19 -10.29
C GLY A 49 -6.69 -15.17 -9.30
N SER A 50 -6.00 -15.49 -8.20
CA SER A 50 -6.51 -16.36 -7.13
C SER A 50 -7.42 -15.62 -6.13
N SER A 51 -7.51 -14.30 -6.25
CA SER A 51 -8.35 -13.42 -5.44
C SER A 51 -9.30 -12.63 -6.33
N GLN A 52 -10.39 -12.14 -5.75
CA GLN A 52 -11.32 -11.23 -6.44
C GLN A 52 -10.74 -9.83 -6.64
N GLY A 53 -9.72 -9.49 -5.85
CA GLY A 53 -9.09 -8.19 -5.80
C GLY A 53 -8.31 -8.02 -4.51
N GLY A 54 -7.64 -6.88 -4.36
CA GLY A 54 -6.81 -6.61 -3.20
C GLY A 54 -6.73 -5.14 -2.82
N ILE A 55 -6.59 -4.89 -1.53
CA ILE A 55 -6.20 -3.58 -1.01
C ILE A 55 -4.67 -3.58 -0.87
N VAL A 56 -4.02 -2.89 -1.80
CA VAL A 56 -2.56 -2.85 -1.98
C VAL A 56 -2.07 -1.41 -2.08
N PRO A 57 -0.78 -1.12 -1.83
CA PRO A 57 -0.25 0.23 -1.99
C PRO A 57 -0.31 0.71 -3.44
N LEU A 58 -0.70 1.98 -3.61
CA LEU A 58 -0.74 2.65 -4.91
C LEU A 58 0.61 2.62 -5.64
N SER A 59 1.73 2.66 -4.91
CA SER A 59 3.07 2.58 -5.48
C SER A 59 3.33 1.27 -6.21
N LEU A 60 2.77 0.15 -5.74
CA LEU A 60 2.84 -1.12 -6.45
C LEU A 60 1.86 -1.14 -7.64
N SER A 61 0.65 -0.60 -7.47
CA SER A 61 -0.33 -0.52 -8.56
C SER A 61 0.14 0.35 -9.73
N ARG A 62 0.95 1.38 -9.49
CA ARG A 62 1.54 2.25 -10.53
C ARG A 62 2.83 1.70 -11.12
N ALA A 63 3.40 0.62 -10.58
CA ALA A 63 4.60 0.03 -11.15
C ALA A 63 4.30 -0.46 -12.57
N PRO A 64 5.11 -0.12 -13.60
CA PRO A 64 4.79 -0.43 -14.99
C PRO A 64 4.48 -1.91 -15.25
N GLU A 65 5.12 -2.80 -14.49
CA GLU A 65 4.91 -4.24 -14.62
C GLU A 65 3.57 -4.74 -14.10
N LEU A 66 3.02 -4.03 -13.13
CA LEU A 66 1.81 -4.41 -12.41
C LEU A 66 0.60 -3.60 -12.89
N ALA A 67 0.81 -2.35 -13.30
CA ALA A 67 -0.22 -1.47 -13.84
C ALA A 67 -0.89 -2.05 -15.09
N ARG A 68 -0.20 -2.93 -15.83
CA ARG A 68 -0.75 -3.63 -17.00
C ARG A 68 -1.63 -4.84 -16.64
N LEU A 69 -1.59 -5.31 -15.39
CA LEU A 69 -2.25 -6.55 -14.96
C LEU A 69 -3.69 -6.33 -14.50
N GLY A 70 -4.13 -5.09 -14.32
CA GLY A 70 -5.49 -4.79 -13.91
C GLY A 70 -5.75 -3.32 -13.65
N ASN A 71 -6.98 -3.03 -13.23
CA ASN A 71 -7.43 -1.69 -12.87
C ASN A 71 -7.31 -1.48 -11.35
N PHE A 72 -7.13 -0.22 -10.93
CA PHE A 72 -7.16 0.15 -9.52
C PHE A 72 -8.05 1.38 -9.31
N ALA A 73 -8.58 1.50 -8.11
CA ALA A 73 -9.26 2.70 -7.63
C ALA A 73 -8.64 3.10 -6.30
N LEU A 74 -8.59 4.41 -6.03
CA LEU A 74 -8.13 4.92 -4.75
C LEU A 74 -9.23 4.72 -3.70
N LEU A 75 -8.85 4.22 -2.54
CA LEU A 75 -9.69 4.32 -1.34
C LEU A 75 -9.64 5.79 -0.86
N PRO A 76 -10.80 6.41 -0.57
CA PRO A 76 -10.84 7.75 -0.01
C PRO A 76 -10.02 7.83 1.28
N ALA A 77 -9.22 8.89 1.43
CA ALA A 77 -8.32 9.02 2.57
C ALA A 77 -9.06 9.12 3.91
N GLU A 78 -10.28 9.62 3.86
CA GLU A 78 -11.20 9.78 4.99
C GLU A 78 -11.60 8.42 5.60
N TRP A 79 -11.63 7.36 4.78
CA TRP A 79 -12.04 6.03 5.23
C TRP A 79 -11.00 5.38 6.15
N HIS A 80 -9.76 5.88 6.12
CA HIS A 80 -8.67 5.40 6.96
C HIS A 80 -7.95 6.57 7.65
N ALA A 81 -8.68 7.64 7.98
CA ALA A 81 -8.12 8.83 8.60
C ALA A 81 -7.48 8.56 9.97
N ASP A 82 -8.01 7.58 10.72
CA ASP A 82 -7.48 7.16 12.04
C ASP A 82 -6.18 6.37 11.93
N GLU A 83 -5.88 5.80 10.74
CA GLU A 83 -4.69 4.99 10.47
C GLU A 83 -3.97 5.51 9.22
N PRO A 84 -3.44 6.76 9.23
CA PRO A 84 -2.84 7.37 8.06
C PRO A 84 -1.52 6.69 7.68
N LEU A 85 -1.28 6.49 6.39
CA LEU A 85 -0.04 5.91 5.88
C LEU A 85 1.11 6.93 5.91
N ARG A 86 1.73 7.08 7.08
CA ARG A 86 2.92 7.94 7.27
C ARG A 86 4.19 7.13 7.09
N GLN A 87 4.88 7.33 5.98
CA GLN A 87 6.16 6.70 5.70
C GLN A 87 7.31 7.63 6.10
N ARG A 88 8.28 7.09 6.83
CA ARG A 88 9.43 7.84 7.35
C ARG A 88 10.70 7.07 7.02
N MET A 89 11.76 7.84 6.80
CA MET A 89 13.11 7.32 6.69
C MET A 89 13.91 7.73 7.92
N ALA A 90 14.69 6.82 8.48
CA ALA A 90 15.61 7.09 9.57
C ALA A 90 17.01 6.59 9.19
N LEU A 91 18.03 7.38 9.58
CA LEU A 91 19.42 6.97 9.47
C LEU A 91 19.81 6.23 10.75
N THR A 92 20.42 5.05 10.62
CA THR A 92 20.86 4.28 11.80
C THR A 92 22.15 4.86 12.37
N LYS A 93 22.40 4.64 13.67
CA LYS A 93 23.60 5.18 14.35
C LYS A 93 24.94 4.71 13.77
N LYS A 94 24.93 3.61 13.00
CA LYS A 94 26.10 2.99 12.38
C LYS A 94 26.13 3.19 10.86
N ALA A 95 25.35 4.14 10.34
CA ALA A 95 25.31 4.42 8.92
C ALA A 95 26.68 4.89 8.43
N GLY A 96 27.11 4.37 7.28
CA GLY A 96 28.31 4.83 6.58
C GLY A 96 27.99 5.94 5.58
N ALA A 97 29.04 6.51 4.97
CA ALA A 97 28.95 7.63 4.03
C ALA A 97 27.97 7.40 2.87
N ALA A 98 27.84 6.16 2.37
CA ALA A 98 26.90 5.83 1.30
C ALA A 98 25.43 5.98 1.74
N ALA A 99 25.08 5.53 2.95
CA ALA A 99 23.73 5.66 3.50
C ALA A 99 23.39 7.13 3.78
N GLU A 100 24.35 7.92 4.25
CA GLU A 100 24.20 9.36 4.43
C GLU A 100 24.02 10.11 3.10
N ALA A 101 24.79 9.76 2.08
CA ALA A 101 24.64 10.31 0.74
C ALA A 101 23.25 9.99 0.17
N PHE A 102 22.79 8.74 0.32
CA PHE A 102 21.46 8.33 -0.12
C PHE A 102 20.34 9.03 0.66
N TYR A 103 20.49 9.17 1.99
CA TYR A 103 19.54 9.92 2.83
C TYR A 103 19.42 11.39 2.39
N ARG A 104 20.53 12.03 2.02
CA ARG A 104 20.54 13.39 1.47
C ARG A 104 19.94 13.45 0.07
N TYR A 105 20.20 12.47 -0.78
CA TYR A 105 19.63 12.38 -2.13
C TYR A 105 18.10 12.26 -2.09
N LEU A 106 17.55 11.41 -1.21
CA LEU A 106 16.11 11.22 -1.08
C LEU A 106 15.35 12.50 -0.69
N GLN A 107 16.04 13.50 -0.15
CA GLN A 107 15.47 14.81 0.19
C GLN A 107 15.51 15.81 -0.97
N GLN A 108 16.19 15.51 -2.07
CA GLN A 108 16.33 16.40 -3.24
C GLN A 108 15.08 16.37 -4.14
N PRO A 109 14.83 17.42 -4.94
CA PRO A 109 13.69 17.49 -5.85
C PRO A 109 13.56 16.28 -6.79
N ALA A 110 14.68 15.81 -7.36
CA ALA A 110 14.69 14.66 -8.26
C ALA A 110 14.14 13.38 -7.60
N ALA A 111 14.53 13.10 -6.36
CA ALA A 111 14.01 11.94 -5.64
C ALA A 111 12.54 12.12 -5.24
N ARG A 112 12.13 13.34 -4.88
CA ARG A 112 10.72 13.66 -4.55
C ARG A 112 9.81 13.50 -5.76
N GLU A 113 10.29 13.84 -6.95
CA GLU A 113 9.56 13.66 -8.20
C GLU A 113 9.33 12.18 -8.51
N ILE A 114 10.36 11.34 -8.32
CA ILE A 114 10.23 9.88 -8.43
C ILE A 114 9.15 9.37 -7.46
N LEU A 115 9.20 9.78 -6.19
CA LEU A 115 8.22 9.38 -5.19
C LEU A 115 6.80 9.82 -5.57
N ALA A 116 6.62 11.06 -6.04
CA ALA A 116 5.33 11.58 -6.48
C ALA A 116 4.76 10.80 -7.68
N ARG A 117 5.61 10.41 -8.64
CA ARG A 117 5.21 9.58 -9.79
C ARG A 117 4.58 8.26 -9.33
N TYR A 118 5.15 7.62 -8.31
CA TYR A 118 4.61 6.40 -7.70
C TYR A 118 3.49 6.64 -6.68
N GLY A 119 3.03 7.88 -6.50
CA GLY A 119 1.85 8.18 -5.68
C GLY A 119 2.15 8.41 -4.20
N PHE A 120 3.39 8.67 -3.82
CA PHE A 120 3.74 9.11 -2.48
C PHE A 120 3.47 10.60 -2.31
N ALA A 121 2.69 10.95 -1.29
CA ALA A 121 2.45 12.34 -0.91
C ALA A 121 3.69 12.91 -0.20
N GLN A 122 3.96 14.19 -0.44
CA GLN A 122 4.98 14.91 0.33
C GLN A 122 4.42 15.23 1.72
N PRO A 123 5.25 15.21 2.77
CA PRO A 123 4.79 15.60 4.10
C PRO A 123 4.38 17.07 4.09
N ASP A 124 3.18 17.36 4.60
CA ASP A 124 2.77 18.73 4.88
C ASP A 124 3.78 19.37 5.83
N ALA A 125 4.32 20.52 5.46
CA ALA A 125 5.28 21.27 6.27
C ALA A 125 4.72 21.63 7.67
N ALA A 126 3.40 21.60 7.84
CA ALA A 126 2.67 21.99 9.04
C ALA A 126 2.48 20.90 10.12
N ARG A 127 2.87 19.64 9.87
CA ARG A 127 2.74 18.54 10.85
C ARG A 127 4.04 17.76 10.98
N ARG A 128 4.99 18.32 11.73
CA ARG A 128 6.17 17.59 12.24
C ARG A 128 5.86 16.98 13.59
#